data_AF-A0AA46SAU5-F1
#
_entry.id   AF-A0AA46SAU5-F1
#
_cell.length_a   1.000
_cell.length_b   1.000
_cell.length_c   1.000
_cell.angle_alpha   90.00
_cell.angle_beta   90.00
_cell.angle_gamma   90.00
#
_symmetry.space_group_name_H-M   'P 1'
#
loop_
_entity.id
_entity.type
_entity.pdbx_description
1 polymer ?
#
loop_
_entity_poly.entity_id
_entity_poly.type
_entity_poly.pdbx_seq_one_letter_code
_entity_poly.pdbx_strand_id
1 'polypeptide(L)'
;MGQAKQRGTLEQRVKQAQEQKDDFYGTERSVAEVLAELGLPKESTVKGYVIHLPEKDEFVAAINDNNISFSVAYARTPELAMIYDEPQKAISDAKKISKHKLLVCVLFETSNQYMINDIWANY
;
A
#
# COMPACT_ATOMS: atom_id res chain seq x y z
N MET A 1 -19.22 -32.38 31.81
CA MET A 1 -18.06 -31.53 32.18
C MET A 1 -17.11 -31.58 30.97
N GLY A 2 -17.17 -30.69 29.98
CA GLY A 2 -17.09 -29.23 30.09
C GLY A 2 -15.66 -28.77 29.79
N GLN A 3 -15.07 -29.18 28.66
CA GLN A 3 -13.78 -28.66 28.22
C GLN A 3 -13.99 -27.84 26.94
N ALA A 4 -14.39 -26.59 27.19
CA ALA A 4 -14.38 -25.53 26.22
C ALA A 4 -12.95 -24.96 26.11
N LYS A 5 -12.62 -24.47 24.90
CA LYS A 5 -11.54 -23.52 24.58
C LYS A 5 -10.18 -24.10 24.15
N GLN A 6 -10.16 -24.89 23.06
CA GLN A 6 -9.07 -24.78 22.08
C GLN A 6 -9.46 -23.76 21.01
N ARG A 7 -9.54 -22.48 21.40
CA ARG A 7 -9.44 -21.38 20.43
C ARG A 7 -7.95 -21.04 20.40
N GLY A 8 -7.29 -21.34 19.28
CA GLY A 8 -5.92 -20.92 19.02
C GLY A 8 -5.76 -19.46 19.43
N THR A 9 -4.74 -19.19 20.24
CA THR A 9 -4.42 -17.89 20.80
C THR A 9 -4.28 -16.87 19.68
N LEU A 10 -4.68 -15.63 19.96
CA LEU A 10 -4.58 -14.47 19.05
C LEU A 10 -3.22 -14.39 18.35
N GLU A 11 -2.15 -14.78 19.03
CA GLU A 11 -0.78 -14.83 18.53
C GLU A 11 -0.59 -15.76 17.32
N GLN A 12 -1.27 -16.92 17.27
CA GLN A 12 -1.18 -17.83 16.12
C GLN A 12 -1.93 -17.31 14.89
N ARG A 13 -2.94 -16.43 15.06
CA ARG A 13 -3.59 -15.73 13.94
C ARG A 13 -2.68 -14.65 13.37
N VAL A 14 -1.93 -13.95 14.23
CA VAL A 14 -1.01 -12.88 13.81
C VAL A 14 0.19 -13.44 13.04
N LYS A 15 0.79 -14.55 13.50
CA LYS A 15 1.94 -15.17 12.81
C LYS A 15 1.62 -15.65 11.39
N GLN A 16 0.45 -16.23 11.17
CA GLN A 16 0.09 -16.76 9.85
C GLN A 16 -0.21 -15.65 8.82
N ALA A 17 -0.60 -14.45 9.28
CA ALA A 17 -0.68 -13.25 8.44
C ALA A 17 0.68 -12.57 8.23
N GLN A 18 1.65 -12.84 9.11
CA GLN A 18 3.02 -12.34 9.02
C GLN A 18 3.82 -13.16 7.99
N GLU A 19 3.75 -14.49 8.04
CA GLU A 19 4.54 -15.39 7.17
C GLU A 19 4.10 -15.40 5.69
N GLN A 20 2.89 -14.94 5.35
CA GLN A 20 2.49 -14.76 3.94
C GLN A 20 2.99 -13.45 3.31
N LYS A 21 3.65 -12.57 4.09
CA LYS A 21 4.20 -11.30 3.60
C LYS A 21 5.67 -11.39 3.16
N ASP A 22 6.36 -12.48 3.50
CA ASP A 22 7.80 -12.70 3.31
C ASP A 22 8.27 -12.81 1.84
N ASP A 23 7.39 -13.01 0.85
CA ASP A 23 7.84 -13.28 -0.54
C ASP A 23 7.93 -12.03 -1.43
N PHE A 24 7.70 -10.84 -0.89
CA PHE A 24 7.70 -9.60 -1.67
C PHE A 24 9.05 -8.86 -1.58
N TYR A 25 10.00 -9.28 -2.41
CA TYR A 25 11.40 -8.83 -2.42
C TYR A 25 11.58 -7.32 -2.68
N GLY A 26 12.25 -6.66 -1.74
CA GLY A 26 12.87 -5.35 -1.93
C GLY A 26 12.97 -4.56 -0.62
N THR A 27 13.63 -5.09 0.40
CA THR A 27 13.80 -4.45 1.72
C THR A 27 12.47 -4.14 2.40
N GLU A 28 11.86 -5.15 3.05
CA GLU A 28 10.79 -4.92 4.01
C GLU A 28 11.34 -4.12 5.20
N ARG A 29 11.43 -2.79 5.07
CA ARG A 29 11.03 -2.00 6.22
C ARG A 29 9.53 -2.26 6.36
N SER A 30 9.14 -3.00 7.39
CA SER A 30 7.72 -3.07 7.77
C SER A 30 7.15 -1.65 7.77
N VAL A 31 5.88 -1.42 7.44
CA VAL A 31 5.33 -0.06 7.56
C VAL A 31 5.55 0.51 8.96
N ALA A 32 5.56 -0.35 9.99
CA ALA A 32 6.01 0.00 11.34
C ALA A 32 7.47 0.47 11.42
N GLU A 33 8.40 -0.12 10.68
CA GLU A 33 9.80 0.32 10.58
C GLU A 33 9.98 1.54 9.69
N VAL A 34 9.25 1.67 8.57
CA VAL A 34 9.20 2.90 7.78
C VAL A 34 8.69 4.05 8.66
N LEU A 35 7.64 3.82 9.44
CA LEU A 35 7.10 4.79 10.40
C LEU A 35 8.10 5.10 11.53
N ALA A 36 8.79 4.10 12.06
CA ALA A 36 9.78 4.26 13.12
C ALA A 36 11.04 4.98 12.65
N GLU A 37 11.52 4.72 11.43
CA GLU A 37 12.70 5.34 10.84
C GLU A 37 12.45 6.72 10.24
N LEU A 38 11.24 7.00 9.75
CA LEU A 38 10.90 8.32 9.25
C LEU A 38 10.79 9.37 10.37
N GLY A 39 10.84 8.97 11.64
CA GLY A 39 10.77 9.89 12.79
C GLY A 39 9.53 10.78 12.74
N LEU A 40 8.45 10.26 12.14
CA LEU A 40 7.27 11.05 11.84
C LEU A 40 6.71 11.61 13.17
N PRO A 41 6.40 12.90 13.25
CA PRO A 41 5.75 13.46 14.42
C PRO A 41 4.46 12.67 14.68
N LYS A 42 4.10 12.47 15.95
CA LYS A 42 2.90 11.69 16.37
C LYS A 42 1.59 12.12 15.68
N GLU A 43 1.58 13.29 15.04
CA GLU A 43 0.47 13.86 14.28
C GLU A 43 0.38 13.36 12.83
N SER A 44 1.37 12.62 12.34
CA SER A 44 1.37 12.13 10.96
C SER A 44 0.40 10.96 10.83
N THR A 45 -0.64 11.14 10.01
CA THR A 45 -1.67 10.13 9.78
C THR A 45 -1.35 9.38 8.50
N VAL A 46 -1.12 8.07 8.63
CA VAL A 46 -1.02 7.19 7.47
C VAL A 46 -2.40 7.09 6.83
N LYS A 47 -2.52 7.51 5.57
CA LYS A 47 -3.77 7.36 4.81
C LYS A 47 -3.87 5.97 4.20
N GLY A 48 -2.76 5.44 3.70
CA GLY A 48 -2.68 4.11 3.08
C GLY A 48 -1.63 4.07 1.97
N TYR A 49 -1.83 3.23 0.96
CA TYR A 49 -0.92 3.10 -0.19
C TYR A 49 -1.57 3.68 -1.45
N VAL A 50 -0.77 4.31 -2.28
CA VAL A 50 -1.18 4.91 -3.55
C VAL A 50 -0.23 4.45 -4.65
N ILE A 51 -0.70 4.46 -5.89
CA ILE A 51 0.14 4.17 -7.05
C ILE A 51 0.51 5.50 -7.70
N HIS A 52 1.77 5.88 -7.64
CA HIS A 52 2.35 7.07 -8.25
C HIS A 52 2.99 6.76 -9.60
N LEU A 53 2.78 7.64 -10.57
CA LEU A 53 3.26 7.61 -11.93
C LEU A 53 4.34 8.70 -12.09
N PRO A 54 5.62 8.41 -11.80
CA PRO A 54 6.72 9.40 -11.84
C PRO A 54 6.92 10.03 -13.22
N GLU A 55 6.49 9.38 -14.30
CA GLU A 55 6.63 9.92 -15.65
C GLU A 55 5.81 11.19 -15.89
N LYS A 56 4.68 11.33 -15.18
CA LYS A 56 3.75 12.46 -15.35
C LYS A 56 3.42 13.21 -14.07
N ASP A 57 4.00 12.77 -12.95
CA ASP A 57 3.67 13.28 -11.62
C ASP A 57 2.16 13.13 -11.33
N GLU A 58 1.61 11.95 -11.65
CA GLU A 58 0.19 11.63 -11.48
C GLU A 58 0.02 10.40 -10.57
N PHE A 59 -1.14 10.25 -9.96
CA PHE A 59 -1.51 9.12 -9.12
C PHE A 59 -2.66 8.36 -9.75
N VAL A 60 -2.72 7.05 -9.54
CA VAL A 60 -3.90 6.27 -9.94
C VAL A 60 -5.06 6.64 -9.04
N ALA A 61 -6.13 7.17 -9.63
CA ALA A 61 -7.36 7.59 -8.96
C ALA A 61 -8.44 6.50 -8.97
N ALA A 62 -8.51 5.72 -10.04
CA ALA A 62 -9.43 4.59 -10.15
C ALA A 62 -8.92 3.61 -11.20
N ILE A 63 -9.23 2.33 -10.99
CA ILE A 63 -8.98 1.27 -11.96
C ILE A 63 -10.31 0.62 -12.30
N ASN A 64 -10.64 0.61 -13.58
CA ASN A 64 -11.80 -0.08 -14.10
C ASN A 64 -11.32 -1.27 -14.94
N ASP A 65 -11.31 -2.43 -14.31
CA ASP A 65 -10.97 -3.71 -14.89
C ASP A 65 -12.26 -4.46 -15.22
N ASN A 66 -12.72 -4.35 -16.47
CA ASN A 66 -13.89 -5.08 -16.97
C ASN A 66 -13.43 -6.11 -18.01
N ASN A 67 -14.24 -7.16 -18.23
CA ASN A 67 -13.90 -8.28 -19.12
C ASN A 67 -13.58 -7.85 -20.58
N ILE A 68 -14.01 -6.64 -20.96
CA ILE A 68 -13.91 -6.08 -22.31
C ILE A 68 -12.87 -4.96 -22.37
N SER A 69 -12.50 -4.33 -21.24
CA SER A 69 -11.62 -3.16 -21.24
C SER A 69 -10.96 -2.94 -19.89
N PHE A 70 -9.68 -2.60 -19.92
CA PHE A 70 -8.90 -2.16 -18.76
C PHE A 70 -8.61 -0.66 -18.88
N SER A 71 -9.17 0.13 -17.96
CA SER A 71 -9.04 1.60 -17.95
C SER A 71 -8.49 2.06 -16.62
N VAL A 72 -7.56 3.00 -16.63
CA VAL A 72 -6.98 3.60 -15.42
C VAL A 72 -7.24 5.09 -15.46
N ALA A 73 -7.86 5.61 -14.42
CA ALA A 73 -7.99 7.04 -14.18
C ALA A 73 -6.80 7.52 -13.38
N TYR A 74 -6.24 8.66 -13.77
CA TYR A 74 -5.12 9.31 -13.10
C TYR A 74 -5.56 10.66 -12.54
N ALA A 75 -5.03 11.04 -11.38
CA ALA A 75 -5.23 12.33 -10.73
C ALA A 75 -3.88 12.98 -10.41
N ARG A 76 -3.83 14.31 -10.43
CA ARG A 76 -2.60 15.06 -10.10
C ARG A 76 -2.40 15.29 -8.60
N THR A 77 -3.43 15.04 -7.81
CA THR A 77 -3.40 15.24 -6.37
C THR A 77 -3.50 13.91 -5.63
N PRO A 78 -2.70 13.70 -4.58
CA PRO A 78 -2.74 12.47 -3.79
C PRO A 78 -4.07 12.30 -3.02
N GLU A 79 -4.83 13.38 -2.81
CA GLU A 79 -6.15 13.35 -2.17
C GLU A 79 -7.22 12.65 -3.02
N LEU A 80 -7.08 12.70 -4.35
CA LEU A 80 -7.97 12.05 -5.33
C LEU A 80 -7.43 10.69 -5.76
N ALA A 81 -6.27 10.29 -5.24
CA ALA A 81 -5.68 9.00 -5.52
C ALA A 81 -6.50 7.88 -4.88
N MET A 82 -6.48 6.72 -5.51
CA MET A 82 -6.99 5.49 -4.96
C MET A 82 -6.09 5.06 -3.81
N ILE A 83 -6.60 5.19 -2.59
CA ILE A 83 -5.92 4.77 -1.37
C ILE A 83 -6.27 3.32 -1.11
N TYR A 84 -5.24 2.49 -1.11
CA TYR A 84 -5.31 1.07 -0.76
C TYR A 84 -5.00 0.89 0.71
N ASP A 85 -5.73 -0.02 1.36
CA ASP A 85 -5.45 -0.44 2.74
C ASP A 85 -4.24 -1.39 2.82
N GLU A 86 -3.98 -2.13 1.74
CA GLU A 86 -2.95 -3.15 1.66
C GLU A 86 -1.99 -2.87 0.50
N PRO A 87 -0.67 -2.95 0.72
CA PRO A 87 0.31 -2.68 -0.34
C PRO A 87 0.22 -3.72 -1.45
N GLN A 88 -0.08 -4.98 -1.11
CA GLN A 88 -0.23 -6.07 -2.07
C GLN A 88 -1.31 -5.81 -3.11
N LYS A 89 -2.42 -5.15 -2.73
CA LYS A 89 -3.48 -4.75 -3.67
C LYS A 89 -2.97 -3.70 -4.65
N ALA A 90 -2.33 -2.65 -4.13
CA ALA A 90 -1.75 -1.58 -4.95
C ALA A 90 -0.71 -2.12 -5.94
N ILE A 91 0.16 -3.02 -5.48
CA ILE A 91 1.15 -3.69 -6.32
C ILE A 91 0.48 -4.54 -7.39
N SER A 92 -0.52 -5.35 -7.02
CA SER A 92 -1.19 -6.26 -7.96
C SER A 92 -1.86 -5.46 -9.08
N ASP A 93 -2.52 -4.36 -8.73
CA ASP A 93 -3.08 -3.43 -9.70
C ASP A 93 -2.00 -2.71 -10.52
N ALA A 94 -0.92 -2.24 -9.89
CA ALA A 94 0.20 -1.62 -10.61
C ALA A 94 0.86 -2.59 -11.61
N LYS A 95 0.98 -3.88 -11.27
CA LYS A 95 1.50 -4.92 -12.18
C LYS A 95 0.60 -5.13 -13.40
N LYS A 96 -0.73 -5.02 -13.24
CA LYS A 96 -1.66 -5.06 -14.38
C LYS A 96 -1.40 -3.90 -15.35
N ILE A 97 -0.98 -2.75 -14.82
CA ILE A 97 -0.65 -1.56 -15.60
C ILE A 97 0.82 -1.63 -16.07
N SER A 98 1.12 -2.55 -16.98
CA SER A 98 2.47 -2.66 -17.58
C SER A 98 2.79 -1.58 -18.62
N LYS A 99 1.88 -0.63 -18.88
CA LYS A 99 2.06 0.41 -19.88
C LYS A 99 3.03 1.51 -19.45
N HIS A 100 3.22 1.69 -18.15
CA HIS A 100 4.00 2.79 -17.57
C HIS A 100 4.86 2.34 -16.40
N LYS A 101 5.87 3.17 -16.07
CA LYS A 101 6.64 3.00 -14.83
C LYS A 101 5.79 3.49 -13.66
N LEU A 102 5.44 2.57 -12.77
CA LEU A 102 4.63 2.86 -11.60
C LEU A 102 5.43 2.60 -10.33
N LEU A 103 5.21 3.46 -9.37
CA LEU A 103 5.72 3.39 -8.02
C LEU A 103 4.52 3.16 -7.11
N VAL A 104 4.55 2.14 -6.27
CA VAL A 104 3.60 2.05 -5.15
C VAL A 104 4.25 2.80 -4.01
N CYS A 105 3.57 3.83 -3.53
CA CYS A 105 4.03 4.67 -2.44
C CYS A 105 3.05 4.57 -1.26
N VAL A 106 3.54 4.68 -0.04
CA VAL A 106 2.72 4.92 1.14
C VAL A 106 2.44 6.43 1.26
N LEU A 107 1.18 6.80 1.45
CA LEU A 107 0.70 8.17 1.61
C LEU A 107 0.54 8.50 3.10
N PHE A 108 1.20 9.59 3.51
CA PHE A 108 1.12 10.17 4.83
C PHE A 108 0.61 11.60 4.73
N GLU A 109 -0.30 11.95 5.63
CA GLU A 109 -0.73 13.32 5.85
C GLU A 109 -0.02 13.83 7.11
N THR A 110 0.76 14.90 6.98
CA THR A 110 1.25 15.68 8.12
C THR A 110 0.40 16.96 8.25
N SER A 111 0.52 17.68 9.37
CA SER A 111 -0.30 18.86 9.66
C SER A 111 -0.24 19.98 8.61
N ASN A 112 0.73 19.92 7.68
CA ASN A 112 0.95 20.96 6.67
C ASN A 112 1.00 20.46 5.21
N GLN A 113 1.16 19.15 4.96
CA GLN A 113 1.34 18.62 3.59
C GLN A 113 1.09 17.12 3.49
N TYR A 114 0.85 16.66 2.26
CA TYR A 114 0.92 15.24 1.91
C TYR A 114 2.36 14.86 1.57
N MET A 115 2.81 13.73 2.12
CA MET A 115 4.09 13.11 1.79
C MET A 115 3.82 11.70 1.29
N ILE A 116 4.57 11.30 0.27
CA ILE A 116 4.57 9.93 -0.23
C ILE A 116 5.97 9.34 -0.08
N ASN A 117 6.05 8.04 0.18
CA ASN A 117 7.32 7.32 0.18
C ASN A 117 7.17 6.04 -0.63
N ASP A 118 8.03 5.82 -1.64
CA ASP A 118 7.98 4.61 -2.46
C ASP A 118 8.36 3.36 -1.66
N ILE A 119 7.59 2.28 -1.87
CA ILE A 119 7.80 0.97 -1.27
C ILE A 119 7.98 -0.13 -2.31
N TRP A 120 7.57 0.14 -3.55
CA TRP A 120 7.75 -0.78 -4.66
C TRP A 120 7.75 -0.03 -5.98
N ALA A 121 8.46 -0.58 -6.96
CA ALA A 121 8.49 -0.07 -8.31
C ALA A 121 8.47 -1.20 -9.34
N ASN A 122 7.88 -0.93 -10.51
CA ASN A 122 7.76 -1.89 -11.61
C ASN A 122 8.91 -1.83 -12.64
N TYR A 123 10.08 -1.27 -12.31
CA TYR A 123 11.19 -1.11 -13.26
C TYR A 123 12.26 -2.20 -13.16
#